data_AF-A0A0B2QG89-F1
#
_entry.id   AF-A0A0B2QG89-F1
#
_cell.length_a   1.000
_cell.length_b   1.000
_cell.length_c   1.000
_cell.angle_alpha   90.00
_cell.angle_beta   90.00
_cell.angle_gamma   90.00
#
_symmetry.space_group_name_H-M   'P 1'
#
loop_
_entity.id
_entity.type
_entity.pdbx_description
1 polymer ?
#
loop_
_entity_poly.entity_id
_entity_poly.type
_entity_poly.pdbx_seq_one_letter_code
_entity_poly.pdbx_strand_id
1 'polypeptide(L)' 'MAKVSQKQPENWKELDLPLNASSWSEEDLKDPDKFYEMTVLLNAQREISDKILDAQWETKWHQDKDAKLSVVY' A
#
# COMPACT_ATOMS: atom_id res chain seq x y z
N MET A 1 11.80 -22.26 -7.38
CA MET A 1 10.52 -21.89 -6.74
C MET A 1 10.13 -20.53 -7.26
N ALA A 2 9.23 -20.47 -8.25
CA ALA A 2 8.81 -19.23 -8.87
C ALA A 2 7.83 -18.51 -7.93
N LYS A 3 8.22 -17.34 -7.40
CA LYS A 3 7.24 -16.36 -6.90
C LYS A 3 6.36 -16.04 -8.10
N VAL A 4 5.11 -16.48 -8.05
CA VAL A 4 4.07 -16.01 -8.97
C VAL A 4 3.95 -14.52 -8.71
N SER A 5 4.68 -13.71 -9.49
CA SER A 5 4.38 -12.30 -9.67
C SER A 5 3.08 -12.22 -10.45
N GLN A 6 1.96 -12.50 -9.78
CA GLN A 6 0.69 -11.96 -10.24
C GLN A 6 0.86 -10.45 -10.22
N LYS A 7 0.98 -9.85 -11.41
CA LYS A 7 1.05 -8.39 -11.59
C LYS A 7 -0.14 -7.81 -10.82
N GLN A 8 0.15 -7.22 -9.66
CA GLN A 8 -0.71 -6.19 -9.10
C GLN A 8 -0.97 -5.19 -10.24
N PRO A 9 -2.22 -4.84 -10.57
CA PRO A 9 -2.48 -3.90 -11.65
C PRO A 9 -1.65 -2.64 -11.40
N GLU A 10 -0.87 -2.23 -12.41
CA GLU A 10 0.04 -1.05 -12.41
C GLU A 10 -0.65 0.26 -11.97
N ASN A 11 -1.97 0.24 -11.82
CA ASN A 11 -2.84 1.36 -11.54
C ASN A 11 -3.76 1.11 -10.32
N TRP A 12 -3.41 0.18 -9.41
CA TRP A 12 -3.99 0.25 -8.08
C TRP A 12 -3.57 1.56 -7.47
N LYS A 13 -4.51 2.51 -7.48
CA LYS A 13 -4.42 3.83 -6.87
C LYS A 13 -3.39 3.79 -5.77
N GLU A 14 -2.26 4.46 -5.98
CA GLU A 14 -1.39 4.86 -4.87
C GLU A 14 -2.33 5.31 -3.76
N LEU A 15 -2.31 4.58 -2.65
CA LEU A 15 -3.13 4.93 -1.51
C LEU A 15 -2.74 6.38 -1.20
N ASP A 16 -3.71 7.31 -1.21
CA ASP A 16 -3.39 8.71 -0.96
C ASP A 16 -2.98 8.79 0.51
N LEU A 17 -1.66 8.77 0.73
CA LEU A 17 -1.10 8.63 2.04
C LEU A 17 -1.07 9.99 2.72
N PRO A 18 -1.63 10.11 3.93
CA PRO A 18 -1.70 11.40 4.62
C PRO A 18 -0.31 11.92 5.02
N LEU A 19 0.68 11.03 5.22
CA LEU A 19 2.06 11.40 5.53
C LEU A 19 2.98 11.10 4.34
N ASN A 20 3.77 12.08 3.90
CA ASN A 20 4.82 11.88 2.90
C ASN A 20 6.16 12.43 3.42
N ALA A 21 7.26 11.98 2.80
CA ALA A 21 8.58 12.50 3.15
C ALA A 21 8.69 14.01 2.95
N SER A 22 7.93 14.55 1.99
CA SER A 22 7.82 15.99 1.71
C SER A 22 7.03 16.79 2.76
N SER A 23 6.38 16.14 3.74
CA SER A 23 5.68 16.81 4.86
C SER A 23 6.66 17.30 5.93
N TRP A 24 7.93 16.90 5.83
CA TRP A 24 8.97 17.22 6.78
C TRP A 24 9.95 18.21 6.14
N SER A 25 10.22 19.31 6.84
CA SER A 25 11.21 20.29 6.41
C SER A 25 12.62 19.73 6.57
N GLU A 26 13.52 20.09 5.65
CA GLU A 26 14.93 19.69 5.70
C GLU A 26 15.60 20.11 7.02
N GLU A 27 15.10 21.17 7.66
CA GLU A 27 15.51 21.64 8.98
C GLU A 27 15.07 20.69 10.12
N ASP A 28 13.87 20.11 10.04
CA ASP A 28 13.37 19.14 11.02
C ASP A 28 14.13 17.80 10.89
N LEU A 29 14.49 17.42 9.65
CA LEU A 29 15.31 16.22 9.37
C LEU A 29 16.77 16.34 9.82
N LYS A 30 17.24 17.52 10.23
CA LYS A 30 18.57 17.66 10.84
C LYS A 30 18.63 17.13 12.26
N ASP A 31 17.47 17.06 12.92
CA ASP A 31 17.37 16.48 14.25
C ASP A 31 17.26 14.95 14.15
N PRO A 32 18.19 14.19 14.75
CA PRO A 32 18.22 12.74 14.60
C PRO A 32 17.00 12.05 15.22
N ASP A 33 16.39 12.63 16.26
CA ASP A 33 15.17 12.10 16.87
C ASP A 33 13.97 12.33 15.93
N LYS A 34 13.85 13.51 15.32
CA LYS A 34 12.82 13.79 14.31
C LYS A 34 12.96 12.93 13.06
N PHE A 35 14.18 12.75 12.55
CA PHE A 35 14.44 11.88 11.42
C PHE A 35 14.03 10.42 11.71
N TYR A 36 14.32 9.95 12.93
CA TYR A 36 13.92 8.62 13.36
C TYR A 36 12.39 8.50 13.46
N GLU A 37 11.71 9.46 14.07
CA GLU A 37 10.25 9.48 14.20
C GLU A 37 9.56 9.48 12.82
N MET A 38 10.00 10.36 11.92
CA MET A 38 9.55 10.40 10.52
C MET A 38 9.71 9.04 9.84
N THR A 39 10.87 8.40 9.99
CA THR A 39 11.13 7.08 9.40
C THR A 39 10.20 6.02 9.97
N VAL A 40 10.00 5.99 11.28
CA VAL A 40 9.10 5.04 11.96
C VAL A 40 7.66 5.24 11.50
N LEU A 41 7.18 6.47 11.44
CA LEU A 41 5.82 6.79 11.02
C LEU A 41 5.57 6.44 9.55
N LEU A 42 6.51 6.79 8.66
CA LEU A 42 6.42 6.43 7.24
C LEU A 42 6.47 4.91 7.03
N ASN A 43 7.30 4.21 7.81
CA ASN A 43 7.37 2.75 7.75
C ASN A 43 6.07 2.10 8.26
N ALA A 44 5.50 2.60 9.35
CA ALA A 44 4.21 2.14 9.88
C ALA A 44 3.07 2.38 8.87
N GLN A 45 3.03 3.56 8.26
CA GLN A 45 2.04 3.89 7.23
C GLN A 45 2.18 2.98 6.01
N ARG A 46 3.42 2.70 5.56
CA ARG A 46 3.67 1.75 4.46
C ARG A 46 3.18 0.35 4.82
N GLU A 47 3.44 -0.14 6.04
CA GLU A 47 2.99 -1.47 6.47
C GLU A 47 1.46 -1.58 6.49
N ILE A 48 0.77 -0.56 7.01
CA ILE A 48 -0.71 -0.53 7.02
C ILE A 48 -1.25 -0.45 5.59
N SER A 49 -0.63 0.37 4.74
CA SER A 49 -1.05 0.53 3.34
C SER A 49 -0.90 -0.77 2.56
N ASP A 50 0.21 -1.48 2.75
CA ASP A 50 0.46 -2.79 2.15
C ASP A 50 -0.59 -3.82 2.58
N LYS A 51 -0.90 -3.88 3.89
CA LYS A 51 -1.97 -4.75 4.43
C LYS A 51 -3.35 -4.41 3.89
N ILE A 52 -3.69 -3.12 3.76
CA ILE A 52 -4.97 -2.69 3.19
C ILE A 52 -5.04 -3.05 1.70
N LEU A 53 -3.95 -2.85 0.96
CA LEU A 53 -3.88 -3.17 -0.47
C LEU A 53 -4.00 -4.69 -0.69
N ASP A 54 -3.36 -5.50 0.13
CA ASP A 54 -3.47 -6.97 0.08
C ASP A 54 -4.91 -7.42 0.37
N ALA A 55 -5.55 -6.89 1.42
CA ALA A 55 -6.94 -7.19 1.75
C ALA A 55 -7.93 -6.72 0.65
N GLN A 56 -7.68 -5.55 0.03
CA GLN A 56 -8.46 -5.07 -1.10
C GLN A 56 -8.27 -5.95 -2.33
N TRP A 57 -7.07 -6.44 -2.57
CA TRP A 57 -6.80 -7.40 -3.64
C TRP A 57 -7.56 -8.70 -3.42
N GLU A 58 -7.44 -9.32 -2.25
CA GLU A 58 -8.14 -10.56 -1.96
C GLU A 58 -9.65 -10.39 -2.14
N THR A 59 -10.22 -9.31 -1.59
CA THR A 59 -11.66 -9.01 -1.74
C THR A 59 -12.04 -8.86 -3.21
N LYS A 60 -11.26 -8.12 -4.01
CA LYS A 60 -11.53 -7.93 -5.44
C LYS A 60 -11.33 -9.21 -6.24
N TRP A 61 -10.35 -10.03 -5.87
CA TRP A 61 -10.06 -11.33 -6.48
C TRP A 61 -11.21 -12.32 -6.23
N HIS A 62 -11.76 -12.32 -5.02
CA HIS A 62 -12.97 -13.08 -4.69
C HIS A 62 -14.18 -12.59 -5.49
N GLN A 63 -14.41 -11.28 -5.55
CA GLN A 63 -15.51 -10.69 -6.34
C GLN A 63 -15.39 -10.97 -7.85
N ASP A 64 -14.21 -10.86 -8.44
CA ASP A 64 -13.99 -11.13 -9.88
C ASP A 64 -14.19 -12.62 -10.22
N LYS A 65 -13.77 -13.52 -9.32
CA LYS A 65 -14.01 -14.96 -9.47
C LYS A 65 -15.50 -15.31 -9.37
N ASP A 66 -16.22 -14.72 -8.43
CA ASP A 66 -17.67 -14.91 -8.31
C ASP A 66 -18.43 -14.31 -9.51
N ALA A 67 -18.00 -13.15 -10.01
CA ALA A 67 -18.61 -12.50 -11.17
C ALA A 67 -18.44 -13.29 -12.48
N LYS A 68 -17.37 -14.08 -12.62
CA LYS A 68 -17.20 -14.97 -13.79
C LYS A 68 -18.11 -16.19 -13.80
N LEU A 69 -18.63 -16.59 -12.65
CA LEU A 69 -19.56 -17.74 -12.54
C LEU A 69 -21.03 -17.33 -12.77
N SER A 70 -21.37 -16.05 -12.63
CA SER A 70 -22.76 -15.58 -12.83
C SER A 70 -23.10 -15.21 -14.28
N VAL A 71 -22.13 -15.16 -15.19
CA VAL A 71 -22.35 -14.87 -16.63
C VAL A 71 -22.54 -16.15 -17.46
N VAL A 72 -22.51 -17.32 -16.81
CA VAL A 72 -22.70 -18.63 -17.45
C VAL A 72 -24.01 -19.28 -16.96
N TYR A 73 -25.13 -18.57 -17.04
CA TYR A 73 -26.48 -19.14 -16.95
C TYR A 73 -27.46 -18.38 -17.83
#